data_AF-A0A7V3CXC5-F1
#
_entry.id   AF-A0A7V3CXC5-F1
#
_cell.length_a   1.000
_cell.length_b   1.000
_cell.length_c   1.000
_cell.angle_alpha   90.00
_cell.angle_beta   90.00
_cell.angle_gamma   90.00
#
_symmetry.space_group_name_H-M   'P 1'
#
loop_
_entity.id
_entity.type
_entity.pdbx_description
1 polymer ?
#
loop_
_entity_poly.entity_id
_entity_poly.type
_entity_poly.pdbx_seq_one_letter_code
_entity_poly.pdbx_strand_id
1 'polypeptide(L)'
;MFNLFFVIILSYLVGSIPTSIIIGKLVRGIDIREFGSGNAGGTNVFRVLGWKWGVSTILLDALKGAIAVIVVARMYLDNIPFNNITPFDDFTLVQIICGVAAVVGHVFTVFAGFRGGKGIATGLGVLIMIVTVDMALALGVFFLVVGLSRYISLGSLAAA
;
A
#
# COMPACT_ATOMS: atom_id res chain seq x y z
N MET A 1 4.18 -17.86 -19.38
CA MET A 1 4.75 -16.53 -19.67
C MET A 1 3.63 -15.54 -19.46
N PHE A 2 3.78 -14.59 -18.54
CA PHE A 2 2.71 -13.66 -18.19
C PHE A 2 3.00 -12.29 -18.79
N ASN A 3 2.03 -11.78 -19.55
CA ASN A 3 2.12 -10.47 -20.17
C ASN A 3 1.86 -9.35 -19.14
N LEU A 4 2.11 -8.11 -19.56
CA LEU A 4 1.95 -6.92 -18.70
C LEU A 4 0.50 -6.76 -18.18
N PHE A 5 -0.48 -7.07 -19.02
CA PHE A 5 -1.90 -7.00 -18.65
C PHE A 5 -2.25 -7.94 -17.49
N PHE A 6 -1.71 -9.16 -17.53
CA PHE A 6 -1.92 -10.16 -16.48
C PHE A 6 -1.39 -9.70 -15.13
N VAL A 7 -0.15 -9.19 -15.07
CA VAL A 7 0.45 -8.74 -13.81
C VAL A 7 -0.22 -7.47 -13.26
N ILE A 8 -0.76 -6.61 -14.13
CA ILE A 8 -1.60 -5.46 -13.72
C ILE A 8 -2.87 -5.95 -13.03
N ILE A 9 -3.62 -6.87 -13.65
CA ILE A 9 -4.85 -7.42 -13.07
C ILE A 9 -4.53 -8.11 -11.75
N LEU A 10 -3.49 -8.94 -11.72
CA LEU A 10 -3.13 -9.68 -10.51
C LEU A 10 -2.74 -8.73 -9.38
N SER A 11 -1.97 -7.67 -9.68
CA SER A 11 -1.62 -6.63 -8.70
C SER A 11 -2.85 -5.87 -8.19
N TYR A 12 -3.78 -5.53 -9.08
CA TYR A 12 -5.05 -4.92 -8.70
C TYR A 12 -5.88 -5.83 -7.78
N LEU A 13 -5.95 -7.14 -8.07
CA LEU A 13 -6.69 -8.10 -7.24
C LEU A 13 -6.04 -8.28 -5.86
N VAL A 14 -4.71 -8.38 -5.81
CA VAL A 14 -3.94 -8.42 -4.54
C VAL A 14 -4.19 -7.14 -3.72
N GLY A 15 -4.11 -5.97 -4.37
CA GLY A 15 -4.43 -4.69 -3.74
C GLY A 15 -5.88 -4.58 -3.27
N SER A 16 -6.81 -5.21 -4.00
CA SER A 16 -8.24 -5.17 -3.74
C SER A 16 -8.67 -5.94 -2.49
N ILE A 17 -7.81 -6.76 -1.87
CA ILE A 17 -8.16 -7.49 -0.65
C ILE A 17 -8.58 -6.47 0.44
N PRO A 18 -9.86 -6.50 0.90
CA PRO A 18 -10.42 -5.46 1.76
C PRO A 18 -10.13 -5.75 3.24
N THR A 19 -8.85 -5.69 3.63
CA THR A 19 -8.35 -6.09 4.94
C THR A 19 -9.13 -5.50 6.12
N SER A 20 -9.42 -4.20 6.07
CA SER A 20 -10.13 -3.47 7.13
C SER A 20 -11.56 -3.98 7.34
N ILE A 21 -12.25 -4.32 6.25
CA ILE A 21 -13.61 -4.86 6.27
C ILE A 21 -13.59 -6.31 6.75
N ILE A 22 -12.62 -7.10 6.29
CA ILE A 22 -12.42 -8.49 6.75
C ILE A 22 -12.20 -8.49 8.27
N ILE A 23 -11.29 -7.65 8.78
CA ILE A 23 -11.01 -7.54 10.21
C ILE A 23 -12.24 -7.06 10.98
N GLY A 24 -12.97 -6.05 10.48
CA GLY A 24 -14.21 -5.58 11.10
C GLY A 24 -15.25 -6.70 11.26
N LYS A 25 -15.47 -7.48 10.20
CA LYS A 25 -16.40 -8.60 10.20
C LYS A 25 -15.94 -9.74 11.11
N LEU A 26 -14.66 -10.11 11.10
CA LEU A 26 -14.13 -11.21 11.90
C LEU A 26 -14.11 -10.89 13.41
N VAL A 27 -13.80 -9.65 13.78
CA VAL A 27 -13.60 -9.28 15.19
C VAL A 27 -14.90 -8.88 15.89
N ARG A 28 -15.79 -8.17 15.19
CA ARG A 28 -17.04 -7.65 15.77
C ARG A 28 -18.30 -7.88 14.92
N GLY A 29 -18.20 -8.56 13.77
CA GLY A 29 -19.35 -8.76 12.89
C GLY A 29 -19.84 -7.49 12.20
N ILE A 30 -19.04 -6.42 12.15
CA ILE A 30 -19.45 -5.12 11.61
C ILE A 30 -18.72 -4.78 10.31
N ASP A 31 -19.38 -4.03 9.43
CA ASP A 31 -18.66 -3.33 8.36
C ASP A 31 -18.02 -2.06 8.93
N ILE A 32 -16.68 -1.99 8.89
CA ILE A 32 -15.94 -0.87 9.46
C ILE A 32 -16.31 0.49 8.83
N ARG A 33 -16.86 0.49 7.61
CA ARG A 33 -17.26 1.70 6.88
C ARG A 33 -18.52 2.37 7.45
N GLU A 34 -19.26 1.67 8.29
CA GLU A 34 -20.45 2.21 8.96
C GLU A 34 -20.10 2.91 10.29
N PHE A 35 -18.83 2.85 10.72
CA PHE A 35 -18.37 3.33 12.02
C PHE A 35 -17.19 4.29 11.90
N GLY A 36 -16.99 5.11 12.94
CA GLY A 36 -15.87 6.03 13.04
C GLY A 36 -15.88 7.08 11.93
N SER A 37 -14.82 7.14 11.12
CA SER A 37 -14.75 8.06 9.98
C SER A 37 -15.36 7.49 8.69
N GLY A 38 -15.91 6.28 8.72
CA GLY A 38 -16.47 5.57 7.57
C GLY A 38 -15.47 5.13 6.48
N ASN A 39 -14.17 5.34 6.70
CA ASN A 39 -13.12 4.97 5.76
C ASN A 39 -12.71 3.49 5.95
N ALA A 40 -12.50 2.75 4.86
CA ALA A 40 -12.05 1.36 4.91
C ALA A 40 -10.51 1.24 5.08
N GLY A 41 -9.93 2.03 5.98
CA GLY A 41 -8.48 2.06 6.23
C GLY A 41 -8.13 1.73 7.68
N GLY A 42 -6.87 1.34 7.90
CA GLY A 42 -6.38 0.92 9.21
C GLY A 42 -6.50 1.98 10.32
N THR A 43 -6.44 3.29 10.02
CA THR A 43 -6.69 4.35 11.02
C THR A 43 -8.12 4.32 11.55
N ASN A 44 -9.10 3.97 10.70
CA ASN A 44 -10.48 3.84 11.18
C ASN A 44 -10.66 2.57 12.00
N VAL A 45 -10.02 1.47 11.59
CA VAL A 45 -9.95 0.24 12.40
C VAL A 45 -9.32 0.51 13.77
N PHE A 46 -8.23 1.27 13.83
CA PHE A 46 -7.58 1.68 15.07
C PHE A 46 -8.59 2.39 15.99
N ARG A 47 -9.37 3.32 15.43
CA ARG A 47 -10.35 4.11 16.18
C ARG A 47 -11.52 3.26 16.71
N VAL A 48 -12.03 2.34 15.91
CA VAL A 48 -13.27 1.59 16.22
C VAL A 48 -12.99 0.29 16.98
N LEU A 49 -11.94 -0.44 16.60
CA LEU A 49 -11.60 -1.77 17.14
C LEU A 49 -10.38 -1.75 18.06
N GLY A 50 -9.61 -0.67 18.09
CA GLY A 50 -8.43 -0.50 18.93
C GLY A 50 -7.10 -0.76 18.21
N TRP A 51 -6.01 -0.44 18.90
CA TRP A 51 -4.68 -0.33 18.30
C TRP A 51 -4.17 -1.63 17.66
N LYS A 52 -4.41 -2.78 18.30
CA LYS A 52 -3.95 -4.09 17.80
C LYS A 52 -4.47 -4.37 16.39
N TRP A 53 -5.77 -4.16 16.18
CA TRP A 53 -6.43 -4.39 14.90
C TRP A 53 -6.11 -3.28 13.89
N GLY A 54 -5.97 -2.04 14.35
CA GLY A 54 -5.55 -0.91 13.53
C GLY A 54 -4.17 -1.13 12.90
N VAL A 55 -3.17 -1.45 13.73
CA VAL A 55 -1.80 -1.74 13.28
C VAL A 55 -1.77 -2.96 12.38
N SER A 56 -2.46 -4.05 12.74
CA SER A 56 -2.54 -5.25 11.90
C SER A 56 -3.10 -4.95 10.50
N THR A 57 -4.16 -4.13 10.43
CA THR A 57 -4.75 -3.70 9.15
C THR A 57 -3.75 -2.91 8.31
N ILE A 58 -3.03 -1.97 8.92
CA ILE A 58 -2.01 -1.15 8.23
C ILE A 58 -0.90 -2.04 7.69
N LEU A 59 -0.40 -2.99 8.48
CA LEU A 59 0.66 -3.91 8.07
C LEU A 59 0.23 -4.80 6.91
N LEU A 60 -0.98 -5.37 6.96
CA LEU A 60 -1.52 -6.18 5.87
C LEU A 60 -1.80 -5.36 4.60
N ASP A 61 -2.29 -4.12 4.76
CA ASP A 61 -2.48 -3.20 3.63
C ASP A 61 -1.15 -2.74 3.01
N ALA A 62 -0.07 -2.63 3.78
CA ALA A 62 1.27 -2.41 3.24
C ALA A 62 1.81 -3.67 2.56
N LEU A 63 1.60 -4.83 3.18
CA LEU A 63 2.07 -6.11 2.66
C LEU A 63 1.52 -6.41 1.27
N LYS A 64 0.25 -6.12 0.97
CA LYS A 64 -0.28 -6.31 -0.38
C LYS A 64 0.39 -5.42 -1.43
N GLY A 65 0.80 -4.20 -1.06
CA GLY A 65 1.61 -3.33 -1.94
C GLY A 65 3.00 -3.91 -2.18
N ALA A 66 3.65 -4.39 -1.11
CA ALA A 66 4.93 -5.08 -1.21
C ALA A 66 4.86 -6.37 -2.05
N ILE A 67 3.81 -7.18 -1.90
CA ILE A 67 3.58 -8.39 -2.69
C ILE A 67 3.43 -8.05 -4.17
N ALA A 68 2.73 -6.96 -4.52
CA ALA A 68 2.60 -6.55 -5.92
C ALA A 68 3.97 -6.26 -6.56
N VAL A 69 4.87 -5.58 -5.83
CA VAL A 69 6.19 -5.18 -6.32
C VAL A 69 7.23 -6.31 -6.31
N ILE A 70 7.20 -7.19 -5.31
CA ILE A 70 8.25 -8.23 -5.13
C ILE A 70 7.85 -9.55 -5.76
N VAL A 71 6.57 -9.90 -5.69
CA VAL A 71 6.08 -11.20 -6.16
C VAL A 71 5.45 -11.04 -7.54
N VAL A 72 4.42 -10.20 -7.65
CA VAL A 72 3.63 -10.11 -8.90
C VAL A 72 4.46 -9.53 -10.05
N ALA A 73 5.24 -8.47 -9.81
CA ALA A 73 6.10 -7.89 -10.84
C ALA A 73 7.13 -8.89 -11.38
N ARG A 74 7.63 -9.82 -10.56
CA ARG A 74 8.58 -10.87 -11.00
C ARG A 74 7.93 -11.99 -11.83
N MET A 75 6.61 -12.06 -11.86
CA MET A 75 5.89 -12.98 -12.74
C MET A 75 5.91 -12.49 -14.20
N TYR A 76 6.25 -11.21 -14.43
CA TYR A 76 6.45 -10.66 -15.76
C TYR A 76 7.77 -11.18 -16.35
N LEU A 77 7.69 -11.78 -17.54
CA LEU A 77 8.81 -12.44 -18.21
C LEU A 77 9.01 -11.98 -19.65
N ASP A 78 8.19 -11.03 -20.12
CA ASP A 78 8.23 -10.54 -21.50
C ASP A 78 8.96 -9.19 -21.59
N ASN A 79 9.23 -8.70 -22.80
CA ASN A 79 9.72 -7.33 -23.01
C ASN A 79 8.57 -6.33 -22.92
N ILE A 80 8.86 -5.13 -22.42
CA ILE A 80 7.85 -4.07 -22.31
C ILE A 80 7.32 -3.74 -23.71
N PRO A 81 5.98 -3.67 -23.89
CA PRO A 81 5.38 -3.48 -25.21
C PRO A 81 5.50 -2.04 -25.75
N PHE A 82 6.28 -1.18 -25.07
CA PHE A 82 6.47 0.22 -25.41
C PHE A 82 7.91 0.63 -25.10
N ASN A 83 8.39 1.67 -25.80
CA ASN A 83 9.73 2.20 -25.59
C ASN A 83 9.81 2.92 -24.23
N ASN A 84 10.71 2.45 -23.35
CA ASN A 84 10.95 3.07 -22.06
C ASN A 84 11.78 4.35 -22.23
N ILE A 85 11.15 5.50 -22.03
CA ILE A 85 11.77 6.83 -22.08
C ILE A 85 12.13 7.37 -20.68
N THR A 86 11.91 6.57 -19.63
CA THR A 86 12.14 6.97 -18.24
C THR A 86 13.58 6.69 -17.83
N PRO A 87 14.09 7.29 -16.73
CA PRO A 87 15.43 6.98 -16.24
C PRO A 87 15.53 5.62 -15.53
N PHE A 88 14.42 4.89 -15.39
CA PHE A 88 14.36 3.61 -14.70
C PHE A 88 14.58 2.46 -15.68
N ASP A 89 15.16 1.36 -15.22
CA ASP A 89 15.17 0.12 -15.98
C ASP A 89 13.76 -0.46 -16.12
N ASP A 90 13.58 -1.29 -17.14
CA ASP A 90 12.29 -1.88 -17.50
C ASP A 90 11.64 -2.62 -16.32
N PHE A 91 12.43 -3.35 -15.53
CA PHE A 91 11.89 -4.09 -14.40
C PHE A 91 11.36 -3.15 -13.31
N THR A 92 12.08 -2.08 -12.97
CA THR A 92 11.58 -1.06 -12.03
C THR A 92 10.30 -0.40 -12.55
N LEU A 93 10.18 -0.17 -13.86
CA LEU A 93 8.95 0.37 -14.44
C LEU A 93 7.76 -0.60 -14.25
N VAL A 94 7.97 -1.90 -14.45
CA VAL A 94 6.95 -2.93 -14.19
C VAL A 94 6.57 -2.97 -12.71
N GLN A 95 7.53 -2.83 -11.80
CA GLN A 95 7.27 -2.74 -10.36
C GLN A 95 6.41 -1.53 -10.01
N ILE A 96 6.70 -0.35 -10.57
CA ILE A 96 5.90 0.87 -10.38
C ILE A 96 4.48 0.64 -10.89
N ILE A 97 4.30 0.08 -12.09
CA ILE A 97 2.99 -0.23 -12.67
C ILE A 97 2.19 -1.18 -11.77
N CYS A 98 2.81 -2.26 -11.29
CA CYS A 98 2.18 -3.21 -10.37
C CYS A 98 1.81 -2.54 -9.03
N GLY A 99 2.70 -1.72 -8.48
CA GLY A 99 2.45 -0.96 -7.26
C GLY A 99 1.26 0.00 -7.38
N VAL A 100 1.19 0.75 -8.48
CA VAL A 100 0.05 1.64 -8.79
C VAL A 100 -1.23 0.83 -8.91
N ALA A 101 -1.21 -0.29 -9.65
CA ALA A 101 -2.38 -1.16 -9.79
C ALA A 101 -2.88 -1.69 -8.42
N ALA A 102 -1.96 -2.06 -7.52
CA ALA A 102 -2.33 -2.49 -6.16
C ALA A 102 -2.92 -1.35 -5.31
N VAL A 103 -2.39 -0.13 -5.41
CA VAL A 103 -2.98 1.05 -4.75
C VAL A 103 -4.38 1.33 -5.28
N VAL A 104 -4.57 1.29 -6.61
CA VAL A 104 -5.88 1.44 -7.25
C VAL A 104 -6.84 0.35 -6.76
N GLY A 105 -6.39 -0.90 -6.66
CA GLY A 105 -7.17 -2.00 -6.09
C GLY A 105 -7.58 -1.74 -4.64
N HIS A 106 -6.69 -1.22 -3.80
CA HIS A 106 -7.02 -0.88 -2.42
C HIS A 106 -8.08 0.24 -2.33
N VAL A 107 -7.99 1.25 -3.19
CA VAL A 107 -8.92 2.39 -3.19
C VAL A 107 -10.28 2.00 -3.77
N PHE A 108 -10.26 1.30 -4.91
CA PHE A 108 -11.44 0.86 -5.66
C PHE A 108 -11.55 -0.66 -5.65
N THR A 109 -11.65 -1.24 -4.45
CA THR A 109 -11.71 -2.69 -4.29
C THR A 109 -12.95 -3.29 -4.94
N VAL A 110 -12.74 -4.20 -5.89
CA VAL A 110 -13.83 -4.96 -6.52
C VAL A 110 -14.61 -5.82 -5.50
N PHE A 111 -13.96 -6.22 -4.40
CA PHE A 111 -14.55 -7.10 -3.39
C PHE A 111 -15.45 -6.37 -2.37
N ALA A 112 -15.52 -5.04 -2.42
CA ALA A 112 -16.37 -4.27 -1.50
C ALA A 112 -17.14 -3.15 -2.20
N GLY A 113 -17.58 -3.39 -3.44
CA GLY A 113 -18.40 -2.44 -4.21
C GLY A 113 -17.65 -1.16 -4.59
N PHE A 114 -16.35 -1.29 -4.89
CA PHE A 114 -15.46 -0.19 -5.27
C PHE A 114 -15.32 0.93 -4.22
N ARG A 115 -15.59 0.60 -2.95
CA ARG A 115 -15.48 1.52 -1.81
C ARG A 115 -14.42 1.00 -0.84
N GLY A 116 -13.17 1.35 -1.11
CA GLY A 116 -11.99 0.96 -0.33
C GLY A 116 -11.46 2.07 0.57
N GLY A 117 -10.15 1.99 0.86
CA GLY A 117 -9.46 2.96 1.70
C GLY A 117 -8.76 4.05 0.89
N LYS A 118 -7.84 4.79 1.53
CA LYS A 118 -7.10 5.91 0.89
C LYS A 118 -5.80 5.49 0.20
N GLY A 119 -5.41 4.23 0.28
CA GLY A 119 -4.19 3.73 -0.40
C GLY A 119 -2.86 4.06 0.28
N ILE A 120 -2.85 4.85 1.37
CA ILE A 120 -1.62 5.31 2.04
C ILE A 120 -0.73 4.15 2.48
N ALA A 121 -1.28 3.17 3.22
CA ALA A 121 -0.50 2.02 3.70
C ALA A 121 0.01 1.14 2.55
N THR A 122 -0.83 0.90 1.53
CA THR A 122 -0.45 0.14 0.33
C THR A 122 0.65 0.85 -0.46
N GLY A 123 0.55 2.18 -0.64
CA GLY A 123 1.60 2.98 -1.26
C GLY A 123 2.90 2.96 -0.46
N LEU A 124 2.84 3.03 0.86
CA LEU A 124 4.01 2.89 1.72
C LEU A 124 4.69 1.52 1.56
N GLY A 125 3.90 0.44 1.47
CA GLY A 125 4.43 -0.90 1.18
C GLY A 125 5.09 -1.01 -0.19
N VAL A 126 4.56 -0.33 -1.20
CA VAL A 126 5.19 -0.20 -2.54
C VAL A 126 6.52 0.53 -2.43
N LEU A 127 6.53 1.72 -1.82
CA LEU A 127 7.72 2.56 -1.72
C LEU A 127 8.84 1.90 -0.92
N ILE A 128 8.54 1.27 0.21
CA ILE A 128 9.55 0.55 1.01
C ILE A 128 10.26 -0.53 0.19
N MET A 129 9.59 -1.14 -0.80
CA MET A 129 10.18 -2.20 -1.62
C MET A 129 10.87 -1.72 -2.89
N ILE A 130 10.49 -0.56 -3.44
CA ILE A 130 11.16 0.01 -4.63
C ILE A 130 12.35 0.87 -4.22
N VAL A 131 12.18 1.72 -3.20
CA VAL A 131 13.17 2.71 -2.74
C VAL A 131 13.55 2.44 -1.29
N THR A 132 13.96 1.20 -1.00
CA THR A 132 14.21 0.73 0.38
C THR A 132 15.23 1.58 1.12
N VAL A 133 16.33 1.96 0.47
CA VAL A 133 17.40 2.76 1.08
C VAL A 133 16.91 4.17 1.36
N ASP A 134 16.28 4.82 0.38
CA ASP A 134 15.75 6.18 0.51
C ASP A 134 14.68 6.26 1.61
N MET A 135 13.78 5.27 1.66
CA MET A 135 12.76 5.19 2.72
C MET A 135 13.38 4.95 4.10
N ALA A 136 14.41 4.11 4.20
CA ALA A 136 15.10 3.89 5.47
C ALA A 136 15.81 5.16 5.96
N LEU A 137 16.44 5.91 5.05
CA LEU A 137 17.06 7.20 5.35
C LEU A 137 16.01 8.24 5.75
N ALA A 138 14.93 8.39 4.98
CA ALA A 138 13.84 9.31 5.29
C ALA A 138 13.21 9.02 6.65
N LEU A 139 12.92 7.74 6.96
CA LEU A 139 12.43 7.34 8.28
C LEU A 139 13.47 7.58 9.38
N GLY A 140 14.75 7.35 9.11
CA GLY A 140 15.84 7.65 10.03
C GLY A 140 15.90 9.14 10.38
N VAL A 141 15.86 10.01 9.37
CA VAL A 141 15.79 11.47 9.54
C VAL A 141 14.54 11.87 10.31
N PHE A 142 13.37 11.33 9.93
CA PHE A 142 12.11 11.60 10.62
C PHE A 142 12.21 11.28 12.10
N PHE A 143 12.61 10.06 12.48
CA PHE A 143 12.68 9.64 13.87
C PHE A 143 13.75 10.38 14.67
N LEU A 144 14.88 10.72 14.05
CA LEU A 144 15.92 11.53 14.67
C LEU A 144 15.40 12.93 14.98
N VAL A 145 14.78 13.61 14.01
CA VAL A 145 14.25 14.97 14.20
C VAL A 145 13.10 14.98 15.19
N VAL A 146 12.16 14.02 15.12
CA VAL A 146 11.07 13.91 16.11
C VAL A 146 11.61 13.58 17.51
N GLY A 147 12.62 12.71 17.60
CA GLY A 147 13.25 12.34 18.87
C GLY A 147 13.90 13.54 19.57
N LEU A 148 14.58 14.40 18.81
CA LEU A 148 15.26 15.59 19.31
C LEU A 148 14.30 16.76 19.58
N SER A 149 13.36 17.00 18.67
CA SER A 149 12.51 18.21 18.69
C SER A 149 11.13 18.00 19.32
N ARG A 150 10.65 16.75 19.43
CA ARG A 150 9.27 16.38 19.76
C ARG A 150 8.20 16.91 18.79
N TYR A 151 8.58 17.48 17.64
CA TYR A 151 7.66 17.99 16.63
C TYR A 151 7.52 17.02 15.44
N ILE A 152 6.34 16.41 15.30
CA ILE A 152 6.01 15.53 14.17
C ILE A 152 6.07 16.29 12.84
N SER A 153 5.58 17.53 12.81
CA SER A 153 5.56 18.36 11.60
C SER A 153 6.98 18.67 11.08
N LEU A 154 7.91 18.98 11.98
CA LEU A 154 9.30 19.25 11.62
C LEU A 154 9.98 17.99 11.08
N GLY A 155 9.76 16.84 11.74
CA GLY A 155 10.23 15.55 11.25
C GLY A 155 9.72 15.23 9.85
N SER A 156 8.42 15.44 9.60
CA SER A 156 7.82 15.22 8.28
C SER A 156 8.43 16.11 7.20
N LEU A 157 8.68 17.39 7.50
CA LEU A 157 9.31 18.33 6.55
C LEU A 157 10.77 18.00 6.27
N ALA A 158 11.50 17.52 7.28
CA ALA A 158 12.91 17.15 7.13
C ALA A 158 13.11 15.83 6.36
N ALA A 159 12.11 14.94 6.40
CA ALA A 159 12.15 13.63 5.75
C ALA A 159 11.49 13.60 4.36
N ALA A 160 10.85 14.70 3.95
CA ALA A 160 10.20 14.86 2.64
C ALA A 160 11.21 15.30 1.57
#